data_AF-A0A7W8S6C4-F1
#
_entry.id   AF-A0A7W8S6C4-F1
#
_cell.length_a   1.000
_cell.length_b   1.000
_cell.length_c   1.000
_cell.angle_alpha   90.00
_cell.angle_beta   90.00
_cell.angle_gamma   90.00
#
_symmetry.space_group_name_H-M   'P 1'
#
loop_
_entity.id
_entity.type
_entity.pdbx_description
1 polymer ?
#
loop_
_entity_poly.entity_id
_entity_poly.type
_entity_poly.pdbx_seq_one_letter_code
_entity_poly.pdbx_strand_id
1 'polypeptide(L)'
;MKTQAQLFALIANEATPLADAWQAIQDLQTQFVERVARIAIEQRTSVAVLMDEATKQAKQPKPTTEAKQPVEPKQIVIDTDATLISTEHAAHLMGISKKSMSNYGSPSTRAAYNFPVEPQRVGGRVMWDRAAIEALVGERAATQNNA
;
A
#
# COMPACT_ATOMS: atom_id res chain seq x y z
N MET A 1 -26.71 -0.44 -16.62
CA MET A 1 -26.07 0.69 -15.91
C MET A 1 -26.08 1.91 -16.81
N LYS A 2 -26.43 3.08 -16.27
CA LYS A 2 -26.38 4.36 -17.01
C LYS A 2 -24.91 4.77 -17.19
N THR A 3 -24.58 5.37 -18.33
CA THR A 3 -23.22 5.87 -18.58
C THR A 3 -22.94 7.14 -17.76
N GLN A 4 -21.67 7.47 -17.54
CA GLN A 4 -21.27 8.70 -16.82
C GLN A 4 -21.93 9.96 -17.42
N ALA A 5 -22.00 10.07 -18.75
CA ALA A 5 -22.66 11.18 -19.43
C ALA A 5 -24.18 11.23 -19.17
N GLN A 6 -24.84 10.07 -19.10
CA GLN A 6 -26.27 9.99 -18.78
C GLN A 6 -26.56 10.34 -17.32
N LEU A 7 -25.65 10.00 -16.40
CA LEU A 7 -25.76 10.36 -14.99
C LEU A 7 -25.60 11.87 -14.79
N PHE A 8 -24.63 12.50 -15.45
CA PHE A 8 -24.50 13.96 -15.43
C PHE A 8 -25.69 14.68 -16.04
N ALA A 9 -26.26 14.14 -17.13
CA ALA A 9 -27.46 14.70 -17.74
C ALA A 9 -28.69 14.64 -16.80
N LEU A 10 -28.80 13.58 -15.98
CA LEU A 10 -29.85 13.47 -14.95
C LEU A 10 -29.66 14.48 -13.82
N ILE A 11 -28.42 14.69 -13.38
CA ILE A 11 -28.11 15.65 -12.31
C ILE A 11 -28.30 17.10 -12.77
N ALA A 12 -27.94 17.40 -14.01
CA ALA A 12 -28.04 18.75 -14.58
C ALA A 12 -29.47 19.11 -15.02
N ASN A 13 -30.39 18.14 -15.06
CA ASN A 13 -31.76 18.39 -15.47
C ASN A 13 -32.61 18.75 -14.24
N GLU A 14 -32.98 20.02 -14.13
CA GLU A 14 -33.79 20.58 -13.04
C GLU A 14 -35.21 19.97 -12.93
N ALA A 15 -35.70 19.32 -13.98
CA ALA A 15 -36.96 18.58 -13.94
C ALA A 15 -36.83 17.17 -13.33
N THR A 16 -35.62 16.74 -12.99
CA THR A 16 -35.37 15.42 -12.41
C THR A 16 -35.74 15.40 -10.93
N PRO A 17 -36.53 14.41 -10.48
CA PRO A 17 -36.83 14.27 -9.05
C PRO A 17 -35.56 14.19 -8.22
N LEU A 18 -35.56 14.83 -7.05
CA LEU A 18 -34.39 14.89 -6.16
C LEU A 18 -33.86 13.48 -5.81
N ALA A 19 -34.76 12.50 -5.64
CA ALA A 19 -34.39 11.11 -5.39
C ALA A 19 -33.60 10.49 -6.55
N ASP A 20 -33.99 10.78 -7.80
CA ASP A 20 -33.33 10.26 -9.00
C ASP A 20 -31.99 10.96 -9.26
N ALA A 21 -31.91 12.26 -8.97
CA ALA A 21 -30.66 13.01 -9.01
C ALA A 21 -29.68 12.53 -7.93
N TRP A 22 -30.17 12.26 -6.72
CA TRP A 22 -29.38 11.71 -5.63
C TRP A 22 -28.85 10.31 -5.95
N GLN A 23 -29.70 9.44 -6.50
CA GLN A 23 -29.27 8.13 -6.97
C GLN A 23 -28.22 8.23 -8.08
N ALA A 24 -28.36 9.18 -9.01
CA ALA A 24 -27.37 9.40 -10.06
C ALA A 24 -26.00 9.84 -9.52
N ILE A 25 -25.97 10.62 -8.43
CA ILE A 25 -24.74 11.01 -7.74
C ILE A 25 -24.09 9.79 -7.08
N GLN A 26 -24.86 8.94 -6.40
CA GLN A 26 -24.35 7.72 -5.79
C GLN A 26 -23.80 6.73 -6.82
N ASP A 27 -24.47 6.59 -7.97
CA ASP A 27 -24.00 5.76 -9.07
C ASP A 27 -22.68 6.29 -9.66
N LEU A 28 -22.50 7.61 -9.76
CA LEU A 28 -21.24 8.22 -10.19
C LEU A 28 -20.09 7.96 -9.20
N GLN A 29 -20.36 8.05 -7.90
CA GLN A 29 -19.37 7.74 -6.86
C GLN A 29 -18.95 6.27 -6.93
N THR A 30 -19.91 5.37 -7.14
CA THR A 30 -19.65 3.94 -7.30
C THR A 30 -18.78 3.68 -8.53
N GLN A 31 -19.09 4.29 -9.68
CA GLN A 31 -18.28 4.17 -10.89
C GLN A 31 -16.87 4.74 -10.71
N PHE A 32 -16.71 5.82 -9.93
CA PHE A 32 -15.39 6.37 -9.60
C PHE A 32 -14.57 5.38 -8.77
N VAL A 33 -15.15 4.83 -7.69
CA VAL A 33 -14.48 3.83 -6.83
C VAL A 33 -14.08 2.59 -7.64
N GLU A 34 -14.96 2.09 -8.50
CA GLU A 34 -14.65 0.95 -9.38
C GLU A 34 -13.51 1.26 -10.36
N ARG A 35 -13.49 2.46 -10.94
CA ARG A 35 -12.41 2.88 -11.84
C ARG A 35 -11.08 3.00 -11.12
N VAL A 36 -11.07 3.59 -9.93
CA VAL A 36 -9.87 3.66 -9.08
C VAL A 36 -9.39 2.27 -8.70
N ALA A 37 -10.31 1.37 -8.33
CA ALA A 37 -9.98 -0.02 -8.02
C ALA A 37 -9.37 -0.75 -9.23
N ARG A 38 -9.93 -0.58 -10.45
CA ARG A 38 -9.35 -1.14 -11.68
C ARG A 38 -7.95 -0.59 -11.95
N ILE A 39 -7.76 0.72 -11.88
CA ILE A 39 -6.45 1.35 -12.08
C ILE A 39 -5.45 0.84 -11.05
N ALA A 40 -5.84 0.69 -9.79
CA ALA A 40 -4.98 0.14 -8.74
C ALA A 40 -4.59 -1.32 -9.02
N ILE A 41 -5.52 -2.14 -9.54
CA ILE A 41 -5.26 -3.53 -9.93
C ILE A 41 -4.35 -3.58 -11.16
N GLU A 42 -4.61 -2.76 -12.18
CA GLU A 42 -3.80 -2.67 -13.40
C GLU A 42 -2.38 -2.20 -13.11
N GLN A 43 -2.20 -1.21 -12.23
CA GLN A 43 -0.88 -0.75 -11.78
C GLN A 43 -0.15 -1.82 -10.99
N ARG A 44 -0.83 -2.54 -10.08
CA ARG A 44 -0.25 -3.69 -9.38
C ARG A 44 0.17 -4.80 -10.35
N THR A 45 -0.61 -5.03 -11.40
CA THR A 45 -0.33 -6.02 -12.44
C THR A 45 0.87 -5.59 -13.31
N SER A 46 0.93 -4.32 -13.71
CA SER A 46 2.05 -3.74 -14.47
C SER A 46 3.36 -3.81 -13.69
N VAL A 47 3.34 -3.48 -12.39
CA VAL A 47 4.52 -3.61 -11.52
C VAL A 47 4.92 -5.09 -11.35
N ALA A 48 3.97 -6.01 -11.23
CA ALA A 48 4.26 -7.44 -11.16
C ALA A 48 4.89 -7.98 -12.44
N VAL A 49 4.42 -7.55 -13.62
CA VAL A 49 5.00 -7.94 -14.92
C VAL A 49 6.41 -7.38 -15.10
N LEU A 50 6.64 -6.11 -14.73
CA LEU A 50 7.98 -5.52 -14.78
C LEU A 50 8.97 -6.22 -13.83
N MET A 51 8.50 -6.70 -12.67
CA MET A 51 9.31 -7.51 -11.75
C MET A 51 9.58 -8.93 -12.29
N ASP A 52 8.63 -9.54 -13.00
CA ASP A 52 8.80 -10.86 -13.65
C ASP A 52 9.75 -10.77 -14.87
N GLU A 53 9.74 -9.64 -15.59
CA GLU A 53 10.63 -9.41 -16.74
C GLU A 53 12.06 -9.06 -16.30
N ALA A 54 12.21 -8.26 -15.23
CA ALA A 54 13.50 -7.99 -14.61
C ALA A 54 14.15 -9.26 -14.00
N THR A 55 13.36 -10.20 -13.49
CA THR A 55 13.88 -11.49 -12.99
C THR A 55 14.24 -12.47 -14.10
N LYS A 56 13.63 -12.39 -15.28
CA LYS A 56 14.01 -13.20 -16.46
C LYS A 56 15.30 -12.73 -17.13
N GLN A 57 15.58 -11.43 -17.17
CA GLN A 57 16.85 -10.91 -17.72
C GLN A 57 18.08 -11.22 -16.83
N ALA A 58 17.89 -11.58 -15.55
CA ALA A 58 18.97 -11.89 -14.63
C ALA A 58 19.52 -13.33 -14.73
N LYS A 59 19.04 -14.16 -15.66
CA LYS A 59 19.51 -15.55 -15.84
C LYS A 59 20.19 -15.77 -17.19
N GLN A 60 21.48 -15.42 -17.27
CA GLN A 60 22.44 -16.22 -18.03
C GLN A 60 23.59 -16.68 -17.12
N PRO A 61 24.13 -17.91 -17.32
CA PRO A 61 24.69 -18.72 -16.26
C PRO A 61 26.23 -18.77 -16.26
N LYS A 62 26.84 -18.95 -15.08
CA LYS A 62 28.03 -19.80 -14.84
C LYS A 62 28.28 -19.96 -13.33
N PRO A 63 28.95 -21.03 -12.87
CA PRO A 63 28.30 -22.03 -12.03
C PRO A 63 28.99 -22.20 -10.68
N THR A 64 28.24 -22.52 -9.62
CA THR A 64 28.64 -23.51 -8.60
C THR A 64 27.51 -23.76 -7.59
N THR A 65 27.00 -24.99 -7.67
CA THR A 65 26.67 -25.91 -6.57
C THR A 65 26.32 -25.32 -5.20
N GLU A 66 25.03 -25.27 -4.85
CA GLU A 66 24.40 -26.10 -3.82
C GLU A 66 22.92 -25.71 -3.66
N ALA A 67 22.06 -26.72 -3.69
CA ALA A 67 20.62 -26.60 -3.75
C ALA A 67 20.02 -26.03 -2.46
N LYS A 68 19.25 -24.94 -2.55
CA LYS A 68 18.11 -24.68 -1.65
C LYS A 68 16.92 -24.15 -2.45
N GLN A 69 15.77 -24.74 -2.15
CA GLN A 69 14.46 -24.62 -2.80
C GLN A 69 14.02 -23.16 -3.02
N PRO A 70 13.11 -22.89 -3.98
CA PRO A 70 12.41 -21.61 -4.08
C PRO A 70 11.72 -21.35 -2.73
N VAL A 71 12.15 -20.31 -2.03
CA VAL A 71 11.51 -19.90 -0.77
C VAL A 71 10.14 -19.35 -1.15
N GLU A 72 9.09 -20.13 -0.93
CA GLU A 72 7.70 -19.65 -0.97
C GLU A 72 7.60 -18.32 -0.23
N PRO A 73 6.80 -17.35 -0.74
CA PRO A 73 6.56 -16.11 -0.02
C PRO A 73 6.00 -16.47 1.36
N LYS A 74 6.83 -16.31 2.40
CA LYS A 74 6.39 -16.46 3.79
C LYS A 74 5.22 -15.51 3.98
N GLN A 75 4.03 -16.07 4.09
CA GLN A 75 2.86 -15.34 4.57
C GLN A 75 3.26 -14.71 5.90
N ILE A 76 3.28 -13.38 5.92
CA ILE A 76 3.47 -12.61 7.14
C ILE A 76 2.21 -12.89 7.96
N VAL A 77 2.33 -13.75 8.98
CA VAL A 77 1.25 -13.97 9.94
C VAL A 77 1.14 -12.68 10.76
N ILE A 78 0.09 -11.92 10.49
CA ILE A 78 -0.20 -10.65 11.15
C ILE A 78 -0.94 -10.97 12.45
N ASP A 79 -0.25 -10.84 13.57
CA ASP A 79 -0.90 -10.79 14.88
C ASP A 79 -1.52 -9.39 15.04
N THR A 80 -2.84 -9.31 15.19
CA THR A 80 -3.57 -8.05 15.35
C THR A 80 -3.42 -7.43 16.75
N ASP A 81 -3.06 -8.22 17.75
CA ASP A 81 -3.05 -7.79 19.16
C ASP A 81 -1.63 -7.47 19.67
N ALA A 82 -0.62 -7.71 18.85
CA ALA A 82 0.77 -7.38 19.18
C ALA A 82 1.00 -5.86 19.22
N THR A 83 1.39 -5.34 20.39
CA THR A 83 1.82 -3.94 20.60
C THR A 83 3.12 -3.63 19.87
N LEU A 84 4.03 -4.61 19.82
CA LEU A 84 5.30 -4.52 19.12
C LEU A 84 5.30 -5.41 17.88
N ILE A 85 5.60 -4.81 16.74
CA ILE A 85 5.62 -5.46 15.44
C ILE A 85 7.03 -5.51 14.85
N SER A 86 7.30 -6.49 14.00
CA SER A 86 8.60 -6.63 13.35
C SER A 86 8.83 -5.56 12.27
N THR A 87 10.08 -5.31 11.91
CA THR A 87 10.45 -4.42 10.78
C THR A 87 9.74 -4.78 9.47
N GLU A 88 9.49 -6.07 9.25
CA GLU A 88 8.80 -6.53 8.04
C GLU A 88 7.31 -6.18 8.05
N HIS A 89 6.65 -6.35 9.19
CA HIS A 89 5.25 -5.96 9.34
C HIS A 89 5.09 -4.44 9.30
N ALA A 90 5.96 -3.69 9.97
CA ALA A 90 5.91 -2.23 9.97
C ALA A 90 6.16 -1.65 8.57
N ALA A 91 7.08 -2.24 7.79
CA ALA A 91 7.30 -1.88 6.40
C ALA A 91 6.05 -2.11 5.53
N HIS A 92 5.34 -3.23 5.76
CA HIS A 92 4.10 -3.55 5.06
C HIS A 92 2.98 -2.53 5.36
N LEU A 93 2.77 -2.17 6.63
CA LEU A 93 1.78 -1.16 7.02
C LEU A 93 2.08 0.21 6.39
N MET A 94 3.36 0.57 6.33
CA MET A 94 3.81 1.82 5.73
C MET A 94 3.86 1.81 4.20
N GLY A 95 3.68 0.66 3.56
CA GLY A 95 3.82 0.52 2.10
C GLY A 95 5.24 0.79 1.58
N ILE A 96 6.27 0.57 2.39
CA ILE A 96 7.69 0.79 2.03
C ILE A 96 8.49 -0.51 2.00
N SER A 97 9.69 -0.47 1.42
CA SER A 97 10.57 -1.63 1.42
C SER A 97 11.07 -1.96 2.84
N LYS A 98 11.26 -3.26 3.13
CA LYS A 98 11.89 -3.73 4.38
C LYS A 98 13.27 -3.10 4.62
N LYS A 99 14.02 -2.83 3.54
CA LYS A 99 15.34 -2.16 3.62
C LYS A 99 15.20 -0.72 4.09
N SER A 100 14.25 0.04 3.53
CA SER A 100 13.96 1.40 3.98
C SER A 100 13.56 1.43 5.45
N MET A 101 12.69 0.50 5.86
CA MET A 101 12.28 0.40 7.27
C MET A 101 13.43 0.01 8.20
N SER A 102 14.29 -0.92 7.77
CA SER A 102 15.48 -1.31 8.52
C SER A 102 16.45 -0.13 8.69
N ASN A 103 16.57 0.74 7.70
CA ASN A 103 17.41 1.93 7.79
C ASN A 103 16.91 2.89 8.86
N TYR A 104 15.60 3.07 9.02
CA TYR A 104 15.03 3.87 10.12
C TYR A 104 15.34 3.29 11.51
N GLY A 105 15.71 2.01 11.59
CA GLY A 105 16.22 1.40 12.82
C GLY A 105 17.57 1.96 13.27
N SER A 106 18.32 2.62 12.36
CA SER A 106 19.56 3.32 12.66
C SER A 106 19.29 4.75 13.13
N PRO A 107 19.86 5.19 14.28
CA PRO A 107 19.69 6.57 14.76
C PRO A 107 20.11 7.63 13.74
N SER A 108 21.21 7.40 13.01
CA SER A 108 21.74 8.34 12.02
C SER A 108 20.79 8.56 10.86
N THR A 109 20.25 7.46 10.32
CA THR A 109 19.32 7.53 9.19
C THR A 109 17.95 8.03 9.62
N ARG A 110 17.48 7.66 10.82
CA ARG A 110 16.25 8.20 11.40
C ARG A 110 16.30 9.72 11.52
N ALA A 111 17.41 10.26 12.05
CA ALA A 111 17.62 11.70 12.15
C ALA A 111 17.70 12.36 10.76
N ALA A 112 18.41 11.76 9.80
CA ALA A 112 18.52 12.31 8.45
C ALA A 112 17.18 12.42 7.71
N TYR A 113 16.25 11.49 7.96
CA TYR A 113 14.92 11.48 7.33
C TYR A 113 13.80 11.98 8.25
N ASN A 114 14.12 12.55 9.42
CA ASN A 114 13.17 12.99 10.44
C ASN A 114 12.06 11.95 10.72
N PHE A 115 12.43 10.67 10.76
CA PHE A 115 11.45 9.60 10.94
C PHE A 115 10.98 9.57 12.41
N PRO A 116 9.66 9.73 12.69
CA PRO A 116 9.19 10.11 14.03
C PRO A 116 9.01 8.92 14.98
N VAL A 117 9.07 7.68 14.51
CA VAL A 117 8.84 6.50 15.35
C VAL A 117 10.18 5.95 15.87
N GLU A 118 10.27 5.77 17.18
CA GLU A 118 11.45 5.19 17.82
C GLU A 118 11.43 3.65 17.75
N PRO A 119 12.50 3.01 17.26
CA PRO A 119 12.62 1.55 17.30
C PRO A 119 12.92 1.05 18.71
N GLN A 120 12.34 -0.08 19.08
CA GLN A 120 12.66 -0.81 20.30
C GLN A 120 13.53 -2.04 20.00
N ARG A 121 14.54 -2.31 20.84
CA ARG A 121 15.38 -3.51 20.71
C ARG A 121 14.94 -4.56 21.70
N VAL A 122 14.33 -5.64 21.21
CA VAL A 122 13.89 -6.78 22.03
C VAL A 122 14.64 -8.02 21.57
N GLY A 123 15.46 -8.61 22.44
CA GLY A 123 16.23 -9.82 22.10
C GLY A 123 17.16 -9.64 20.90
N GLY A 124 17.72 -8.45 20.70
CA GLY A 124 18.59 -8.12 19.57
C GLY A 124 17.85 -7.86 18.24
N ARG A 125 16.51 -7.94 18.24
CA ARG A 125 15.68 -7.60 17.07
C ARG A 125 15.13 -6.19 17.21
N VAL A 126 15.05 -5.49 16.08
CA VAL A 126 14.38 -4.20 15.99
C VAL A 126 12.88 -4.44 15.84
N MET A 127 12.13 -3.90 16.79
CA MET A 127 10.68 -3.94 16.88
C MET A 127 10.14 -2.51 16.86
N TRP A 128 8.90 -2.35 16.41
CA TRP A 128 8.25 -1.06 16.22
C TRP A 128 6.94 -1.05 16.98
N ASP A 129 6.60 0.08 17.58
CA ASP A 129 5.29 0.28 18.16
C ASP A 129 4.24 0.32 17.03
N ARG A 130 3.27 -0.58 17.09
CA ARG A 130 2.23 -0.68 16.06
C ARG A 130 1.39 0.57 15.97
N ALA A 131 0.90 1.07 17.10
CA ALA A 131 -0.01 2.22 17.13
C ALA A 131 0.68 3.47 16.59
N ALA A 132 1.97 3.66 16.89
CA ALA A 132 2.75 4.76 16.34
C ALA A 132 2.93 4.65 14.82
N ILE A 133 3.12 3.45 14.29
CA ILE A 133 3.23 3.22 12.84
C ILE A 133 1.88 3.44 12.14
N GLU A 134 0.78 2.92 12.68
CA GLU A 134 -0.56 3.11 12.13
C GLU A 134 -0.99 4.59 12.16
N ALA A 135 -0.69 5.31 13.25
CA ALA A 135 -0.92 6.75 13.34
C ALA A 135 -0.15 7.51 12.25
N LEU A 136 1.14 7.19 12.06
CA LEU A 136 1.96 7.82 11.02
C LEU A 136 1.43 7.56 9.60
N VAL A 137 0.89 6.37 9.35
CA VAL A 137 0.24 6.03 8.07
C VAL A 137 -1.06 6.83 7.89
N GLY A 138 -1.87 6.93 8.95
CA GLY A 138 -3.09 7.74 8.96
C GLY A 138 -2.84 9.23 8.71
N GLU A 139 -1.82 9.79 9.36
CA GLU A 139 -1.39 11.18 9.12
C GLU A 139 -0.96 11.39 7.67
N ARG A 140 -0.12 10.50 7.11
CA ARG A 140 0.30 10.61 5.70
C ARG A 140 -0.87 10.56 4.71
N ALA A 141 -1.86 9.72 4.99
CA ALA A 141 -3.07 9.66 4.18
C ALA A 141 -3.91 10.94 4.30
N ALA A 142 -3.99 11.53 5.51
CA ALA A 142 -4.70 12.79 5.74
C ALA A 142 -4.01 13.99 5.05
N THR A 143 -2.67 14.04 5.04
CA THR A 143 -1.93 15.13 4.39
C THR A 143 -1.99 15.04 2.86
N GLN A 144 -2.09 13.83 2.28
CA GLN A 144 -2.26 13.65 0.84
C GLN A 144 -3.66 14.01 0.32
N ASN A 145 -4.68 13.99 1.19
CA ASN A 145 -6.05 14.36 0.82
C ASN A 145 -6.35 15.87 0.95
N ASN A 146 -5.40 16.65 1.47
CA ASN A 146 -5.52 18.10 1.68
C ASN A 146 -4.57 18.93 0.79
N ALA A 147 -3.92 18.31 -0.20
CA ALA A 147 -3.08 18.95 -1.20
C ALA A 147 -3.74 18.88 -2.58
#